data_AF-W4V6J2-F1
#
_entry.id   AF-W4V6J2-F1
#
_cell.length_a   1.000
_cell.length_b   1.000
_cell.length_c   1.000
_cell.angle_alpha   90.00
_cell.angle_beta   90.00
_cell.angle_gamma   90.00
#
_symmetry.space_group_name_H-M   'P 1'
#
loop_
_entity.id
_entity.type
_entity.pdbx_description
1 polymer ?
#
loop_
_entity_poly.entity_id
_entity_poly.type
_entity_poly.pdbx_seq_one_letter_code
_entity_poly.pdbx_strand_id
1 'polypeptide(L)'
;MSDFGDRIDAILKALVEKGKGLEVNTSGFRYNLNSPMPDYEIIKRYRELKGKIICTSSDAHTPDYIGFKFDYVKELLKKAGFKYTVHFENRKPVFTPI
;
A
#
# COMPACT_ATOMS: atom_id res chain seq x y z
N MET A 1 8.41 5.54 18.13
CA MET A 1 7.61 6.35 17.20
C MET A 1 8.58 7.30 16.53
N SER A 2 8.64 7.30 15.19
CA SER A 2 9.61 8.12 14.46
C SER A 2 9.40 9.60 14.74
N ASP A 3 10.45 10.40 14.56
CA ASP A 3 10.45 11.86 14.75
C ASP A 3 9.41 12.62 13.89
N PHE A 4 8.70 11.92 13.00
CA PHE A 4 7.73 12.47 12.04
C PHE A 4 6.36 11.79 12.05
N GLY A 5 6.04 10.99 13.08
CA GLY A 5 4.78 10.22 13.13
C GLY A 5 3.51 11.08 13.01
N ASP A 6 3.53 12.29 13.58
CA ASP A 6 2.46 13.29 13.47
C ASP A 6 2.24 13.76 12.02
N ARG A 7 3.33 14.04 11.30
CA ARG A 7 3.30 14.46 9.89
C ARG A 7 2.83 13.34 8.98
N ILE A 8 3.28 12.11 9.24
CA ILE A 8 2.82 10.92 8.53
C ILE A 8 1.32 10.72 8.75
N ASP A 9 0.85 10.76 10.00
CA ASP A 9 -0.58 10.65 10.31
C ASP A 9 -1.40 11.74 9.61
N ALA A 10 -0.91 12.98 9.54
CA ALA A 10 -1.58 14.06 8.83
C ALA A 10 -1.72 13.76 7.32
N ILE A 11 -0.67 13.23 6.68
CA ILE A 11 -0.71 12.82 5.27
C ILE A 11 -1.70 11.68 5.07
N LEU A 12 -1.62 10.63 5.91
CA LEU A 12 -2.51 9.47 5.81
C LEU A 12 -3.99 9.86 6.00
N LYS A 13 -4.30 10.70 7.00
CA LYS A 13 -5.65 11.24 7.21
C LYS A 13 -6.13 12.03 6.00
N ALA A 14 -5.29 12.88 5.43
CA ALA A 14 -5.63 13.63 4.22
C ALA A 14 -5.93 12.71 3.03
N LEU A 15 -5.25 11.58 2.89
CA LEU A 15 -5.58 10.57 1.88
C LEU A 15 -6.98 9.99 2.13
N VAL A 16 -7.30 9.62 3.37
CA VAL A 16 -8.62 9.07 3.74
C VAL A 16 -9.74 10.08 3.48
N GLU A 17 -9.60 11.31 3.95
CA GLU A 17 -10.59 12.38 3.82
C GLU A 17 -10.86 12.74 2.36
N LYS A 18 -9.82 12.72 1.51
CA LYS A 18 -9.91 13.07 0.09
C LYS A 18 -10.23 11.87 -0.82
N GLY A 19 -10.49 10.70 -0.25
CA GLY A 19 -10.78 9.48 -1.01
C GLY A 19 -9.63 9.06 -1.93
N LYS A 20 -8.38 9.23 -1.48
CA LYS A 20 -7.17 8.85 -2.22
C LYS A 20 -6.63 7.50 -1.75
N GLY A 21 -6.02 6.79 -2.69
CA GLY A 21 -5.35 5.53 -2.43
C GLY A 21 -3.94 5.70 -1.89
N LEU A 22 -3.52 4.72 -1.09
CA LEU A 22 -2.12 4.51 -0.73
C LEU A 22 -1.56 3.39 -1.62
N GLU A 23 -0.48 3.66 -2.32
CA GLU A 23 0.25 2.63 -3.06
C GLU A 23 1.14 1.83 -2.11
N VAL A 24 1.12 0.51 -2.24
CA VAL A 24 2.07 -0.43 -1.65
C VAL A 24 2.95 -0.98 -2.76
N ASN A 25 4.18 -0.47 -2.81
CA ASN A 25 5.13 -0.71 -3.89
C ASN A 25 6.17 -1.76 -3.46
N THR A 26 6.32 -2.84 -4.24
CA THR A 26 7.25 -3.93 -3.92
C THR A 26 8.68 -3.71 -4.42
N SER A 27 8.97 -2.58 -5.04
CA SER A 27 10.33 -2.24 -5.50
C SER A 27 11.33 -2.15 -4.34
N GLY A 28 10.89 -1.88 -3.11
CA GLY A 28 11.76 -1.85 -1.92
C GLY A 28 12.54 -3.15 -1.69
N PHE A 29 11.99 -4.30 -2.12
CA PHE A 29 12.70 -5.59 -2.07
C PHE A 29 13.88 -5.66 -3.05
N ARG A 30 13.85 -4.92 -4.15
CA ARG A 30 14.94 -4.85 -5.13
C ARG A 30 16.07 -3.92 -4.66
N TYR A 31 15.74 -2.96 -3.80
CA TYR A 31 16.68 -2.00 -3.22
C TYR A 31 17.18 -2.41 -1.83
N ASN A 32 17.13 -3.71 -1.49
CA ASN A 32 17.61 -4.26 -0.22
C ASN A 32 16.95 -3.70 1.05
N LEU A 33 15.74 -3.14 0.96
CA LEU A 33 14.98 -2.67 2.12
C LEU A 33 14.29 -3.80 2.90
N ASN A 34 14.23 -5.02 2.31
CA ASN A 34 13.52 -6.18 2.85
C ASN A 34 12.04 -5.92 3.20
N SER A 35 11.44 -4.89 2.59
CA SER A 35 10.07 -4.44 2.83
C SER A 35 9.47 -3.81 1.57
N PRO A 36 8.13 -3.73 1.46
CA PRO A 36 7.52 -2.82 0.50
C PRO A 36 7.72 -1.36 0.93
N MET A 37 7.40 -0.44 0.03
CA MET A 37 7.33 0.98 0.30
C MET A 37 5.89 1.47 0.11
N PRO A 38 5.24 2.06 1.12
CA PRO A 38 5.75 2.22 2.49
C PRO A 38 5.79 0.86 3.23
N ASP A 39 6.44 0.84 4.40
CA ASP A 39 6.57 -0.39 5.19
C ASP A 39 5.25 -0.84 5.84
N TYR A 40 5.30 -1.99 6.50
CA TYR A 40 4.13 -2.58 7.15
C TYR A 40 3.49 -1.66 8.21
N GLU A 41 4.28 -0.91 8.99
CA GLU A 41 3.73 -0.09 10.06
C GLU A 41 2.93 1.08 9.52
N ILE A 42 3.37 1.68 8.40
CA ILE A 42 2.62 2.74 7.71
C ILE A 42 1.34 2.18 7.06
N ILE A 43 1.41 1.00 6.44
CA ILE A 43 0.26 0.34 5.84
C ILE A 43 -0.80 0.02 6.90
N LYS A 44 -0.36 -0.56 8.02
CA LYS A 44 -1.21 -0.85 9.18
C LYS A 44 -1.79 0.45 9.75
N ARG A 45 -0.98 1.50 9.88
CA ARG A 45 -1.45 2.80 10.39
C ARG A 45 -2.52 3.43 9.50
N TYR A 46 -2.34 3.39 8.18
CA TYR A 46 -3.37 3.84 7.23
C TYR A 46 -4.69 3.08 7.45
N ARG A 47 -4.64 1.78 7.73
CA ARG A 47 -5.82 0.99 8.06
C ARG A 47 -6.48 1.40 9.38
N GLU A 48 -5.69 1.62 10.43
CA GLU A 48 -6.17 2.09 11.74
C GLU A 48 -6.90 3.44 11.62
N LEU A 49 -6.38 4.32 10.77
CA LEU A 49 -6.97 5.62 10.38
C LEU A 49 -8.16 5.48 9.42
N LYS A 50 -8.72 4.27 9.27
CA LYS A 50 -9.89 3.92 8.43
C LYS A 50 -9.67 4.06 6.93
N GLY A 51 -8.42 4.09 6.47
CA GLY A 51 -8.07 3.93 5.07
C GLY A 51 -8.61 2.65 4.45
N LYS A 52 -9.00 2.74 3.18
CA LYS A 52 -9.67 1.66 2.44
C LYS A 52 -9.08 1.40 1.06
N ILE A 53 -8.50 2.42 0.43
CA ILE A 53 -8.03 2.33 -0.95
C ILE A 53 -6.55 1.99 -0.92
N ILE A 54 -6.23 0.70 -1.08
CA ILE A 54 -4.85 0.20 -1.19
C ILE A 54 -4.62 -0.28 -2.62
N CYS A 55 -3.64 0.34 -3.29
CA CYS A 55 -3.17 -0.11 -4.59
C CYS A 55 -1.87 -0.90 -4.41
N THR A 56 -1.61 -1.89 -5.25
CA THR A 56 -0.35 -2.64 -5.26
C THR A 56 0.40 -2.37 -6.55
N SER A 57 1.71 -2.13 -6.45
CA SER A 57 2.59 -1.89 -7.59
C SER A 57 3.89 -2.67 -7.41
N SER A 58 4.48 -3.15 -8.52
CA SER A 58 5.84 -3.72 -8.49
C SER A 58 6.91 -2.78 -9.05
N ASP A 59 6.49 -1.66 -9.65
CA ASP A 59 7.37 -0.70 -10.30
C ASP A 59 8.35 -1.38 -11.28
N ALA A 60 7.79 -2.32 -12.05
CA ALA A 60 8.56 -3.17 -12.95
C ALA A 60 9.11 -2.35 -14.12
N HIS A 61 10.42 -2.36 -14.26
CA HIS A 61 11.12 -1.81 -15.43
C HIS A 61 11.61 -2.92 -16.38
N THR A 62 11.41 -4.19 -16.01
CA THR A 62 11.65 -5.39 -16.84
C THR A 62 10.52 -6.40 -16.62
N PRO A 63 10.26 -7.32 -17.56
CA PRO A 63 9.21 -8.33 -17.44
C PRO A 63 9.33 -9.22 -16.19
N ASP A 64 10.54 -9.57 -15.77
CA ASP A 64 10.79 -10.45 -14.62
C ASP A 64 10.27 -9.89 -13.29
N TYR A 65 10.04 -8.57 -13.22
CA TYR A 65 9.55 -7.89 -12.02
C TYR A 65 8.06 -7.57 -12.04
N ILE A 66 7.32 -7.97 -13.08
CA ILE A 66 5.86 -7.81 -13.10
C ILE A 66 5.26 -8.64 -11.95
N GLY A 67 4.51 -7.99 -11.06
CA GLY A 67 3.90 -8.65 -9.91
C GLY A 67 4.91 -9.15 -8.85
N PHE A 68 6.17 -8.70 -8.91
CA PHE A 68 7.22 -9.14 -7.99
C PHE A 68 6.76 -9.00 -6.53
N LYS A 69 6.86 -10.08 -5.76
CA LYS A 69 6.48 -10.15 -4.33
C LYS A 69 5.00 -9.83 -4.02
N PHE A 70 4.09 -9.95 -4.98
CA PHE A 70 2.66 -9.72 -4.73
C PHE A 70 2.06 -10.71 -3.72
N ASP A 71 2.48 -11.97 -3.70
CA ASP A 71 2.03 -12.94 -2.69
C ASP A 71 2.42 -12.52 -1.27
N TYR A 72 3.61 -11.94 -1.10
CA TYR A 72 4.04 -11.41 0.20
C TYR A 72 3.16 -10.22 0.61
N VAL A 73 2.93 -9.27 -0.31
CA VAL A 73 2.09 -8.09 -0.03
C VAL A 73 0.65 -8.50 0.25
N LYS A 74 0.12 -9.51 -0.44
CA LYS A 74 -1.22 -10.06 -0.20
C LYS A 74 -1.38 -10.49 1.26
N GLU A 75 -0.48 -11.31 1.78
CA GLU A 75 -0.54 -11.77 3.17
C GLU A 75 -0.28 -10.62 4.17
N LEU A 76 0.62 -9.70 3.84
CA LEU A 76 0.87 -8.48 4.62
C LEU A 76 -0.39 -7.61 4.75
N LEU A 77 -1.13 -7.42 3.66
CA LEU A 77 -2.38 -6.64 3.63
C LEU A 77 -3.50 -7.34 4.43
N LYS A 78 -3.63 -8.66 4.33
CA LYS A 78 -4.56 -9.44 5.17
C LYS A 78 -4.23 -9.25 6.65
N LYS A 79 -2.95 -9.36 7.02
CA LYS A 79 -2.46 -9.15 8.40
C LYS A 79 -2.76 -7.74 8.91
N ALA A 80 -2.63 -6.73 8.03
CA ALA A 80 -3.00 -5.35 8.36
C ALA A 80 -4.53 -5.13 8.47
N GLY A 81 -5.37 -6.09 8.07
CA GLY A 81 -6.82 -6.02 8.19
C GLY A 81 -7.55 -5.48 6.95
N PHE A 82 -6.91 -5.53 5.77
CA PHE A 82 -7.57 -5.27 4.49
C PHE A 82 -8.27 -6.52 3.96
N LYS A 83 -9.35 -6.30 3.21
CA LYS A 83 -10.16 -7.34 2.55
C LYS A 83 -10.13 -7.24 1.03
N TYR A 84 -9.70 -6.10 0.51
CA TYR A 84 -9.68 -5.78 -0.91
C TYR A 84 -8.40 -5.03 -1.25
N THR A 85 -7.82 -5.32 -2.40
CA THR A 85 -6.96 -4.38 -3.12
C THR A 85 -7.81 -3.53 -4.07
N VAL A 86 -7.25 -2.44 -4.56
CA VAL A 86 -7.92 -1.51 -5.46
C VAL A 86 -7.04 -1.25 -6.68
N HIS A 87 -7.62 -1.40 -7.86
CA HIS A 87 -7.10 -0.83 -9.10
C HIS A 87 -8.08 0.23 -9.62
N PHE A 88 -7.70 0.94 -10.68
CA PHE A 88 -8.52 2.01 -11.23
C PHE A 88 -8.82 1.78 -12.71
N GLU A 89 -10.09 1.93 -13.06
CA GLU A 89 -10.58 1.89 -14.44
C GLU A 89 -11.32 3.19 -14.71
N ASN A 90 -10.95 3.92 -15.77
CA ASN A 90 -11.53 5.23 -16.07
C ASN A 90 -11.56 6.18 -14.87
N ARG A 91 -10.48 6.16 -14.06
CA ARG A 91 -10.32 6.94 -12.81
C ARG A 91 -11.34 6.59 -11.71
N LYS A 92 -12.03 5.46 -11.82
CA LYS A 92 -12.94 4.94 -10.79
C LYS A 92 -12.29 3.75 -10.08
N PRO A 93 -12.35 3.68 -8.74
CA PRO A 93 -11.77 2.56 -8.00
C PRO A 93 -12.58 1.28 -8.21
N VAL A 94 -11.88 0.18 -8.45
CA VAL A 94 -12.42 -1.17 -8.55
C VAL A 94 -11.83 -2.00 -7.41
N PHE A 95 -12.68 -2.53 -6.56
CA PHE A 95 -12.28 -3.29 -5.36
C PHE A 95 -12.23 -4.79 -5.68
N THR A 96 -11.05 -5.39 -5.53
CA THR A 96 -10.81 -6.81 -5.79
C THR A 96 -10.50 -7.53 -4.48
N PRO A 97 -11.20 -8.61 -4.12
CA PRO A 97 -10.93 -9.36 -2.89
C PRO A 97 -9.48 -9.86 -2.80
N ILE A 98 -8.91 -9.82 -1.58
CA ILE A 98 -7.56 -10.33 -1.26
C ILE A 98 -7.60 -11.82 -0.95
#